data_AF-A0A258G9L9-F1
#
_entry.id   AF-A0A258G9L9-F1
#
_cell.length_a   1.000
_cell.length_b   1.000
_cell.length_c   1.000
_cell.angle_alpha   90.00
_cell.angle_beta   90.00
_cell.angle_gamma   90.00
#
_symmetry.space_group_name_H-M   'P 1'
#
loop_
_entity.id
_entity.type
_entity.pdbx_description
1 polymer ?
#
loop_
_entity_poly.entity_id
_entity_poly.type
_entity_poly.pdbx_seq_one_letter_code
_entity_poly.pdbx_strand_id
1 'polypeptide(L)'
;MGHPGKYALALINTTQQPQLTSLTNRASREKLFKASIDRTSGGDQYDLTANIEEIAQLRATKAALLGQPNYAAFALYDRMVKDPAKAISFMQDFVPAVAATQQRERTMLEEMAASEGQNIKLEPWDWSYYAEKVRKARYDIDDATVKPYFEVWKTLEDGVFFAANKFYGISFKRRTDLPTYHPDMRVYTVYDKDGSEMAVFYFDPFARPNKQGGAWMGNFVEQSYLLGDKPVIYNTQNITPPAPGEPALATADDVNTMFHEFGHALHGIFASQQYPSLSGTNTARDFVEFPSQFNENFAFLPEVLNNYAKHYQTGETIPAELVQKIEAA
;
A
#
# COMPACT_ATOMS: atom_id res chain seq x y z
N MET A 1 -6.56 -23.81 6.65
CA MET A 1 -5.13 -23.91 7.03
C MET A 1 -5.05 -24.45 8.45
N GLY A 2 -4.06 -25.30 8.75
CA GLY A 2 -3.86 -25.85 10.09
C GLY A 2 -4.07 -27.36 10.13
N HIS A 3 -2.97 -28.10 10.11
CA HIS A 3 -2.98 -29.51 10.50
C HIS A 3 -2.72 -29.58 12.01
N PRO A 4 -3.41 -30.48 12.75
CA PRO A 4 -3.16 -30.67 14.18
C PRO A 4 -1.66 -30.83 14.47
N GLY A 5 -1.14 -30.04 15.42
CA GLY A 5 0.27 -30.06 15.80
C GLY A 5 1.24 -29.41 14.80
N LYS A 6 0.76 -28.66 13.79
CA LYS A 6 1.60 -27.93 12.82
C LYS A 6 1.30 -26.43 12.80
N TYR A 7 2.31 -25.66 12.41
CA TYR A 7 2.18 -24.24 12.10
C TYR A 7 2.09 -24.03 10.58
N ALA A 8 1.38 -22.99 10.16
CA ALA A 8 1.29 -22.58 8.76
C ALA A 8 1.74 -21.13 8.63
N LEU A 9 2.64 -20.86 7.68
CA LEU A 9 3.03 -19.52 7.28
C LEU A 9 2.37 -19.23 5.94
N ALA A 10 1.38 -18.35 5.93
CA ALA A 10 0.70 -17.94 4.70
C ALA A 10 1.56 -16.93 3.94
N LEU A 11 1.64 -17.10 2.62
CA LEU A 11 2.29 -16.15 1.74
C LEU A 11 1.38 -14.95 1.47
N ILE A 12 1.98 -13.75 1.38
CA ILE A 12 1.34 -12.54 0.86
C ILE A 12 1.82 -12.26 -0.57
N ASN A 13 1.17 -11.39 -1.32
CA ASN A 13 1.39 -11.15 -2.75
C ASN A 13 2.80 -10.66 -3.14
N THR A 14 3.54 -10.03 -2.23
CA THR A 14 4.90 -9.51 -2.50
C THR A 14 5.97 -10.60 -2.43
N THR A 15 7.15 -10.33 -3.00
CA THR A 15 8.30 -11.25 -2.95
C THR A 15 8.78 -11.49 -1.52
N GLN A 16 9.07 -10.41 -0.78
CA GLN A 16 9.47 -10.51 0.62
C GLN A 16 8.27 -10.81 1.51
N GLN A 17 8.45 -11.73 2.45
CA GLN A 17 7.39 -12.14 3.39
C GLN A 17 7.63 -11.47 4.76
N PRO A 18 6.61 -10.89 5.42
CA PRO A 18 6.78 -10.17 6.68
C PRO A 18 7.44 -11.00 7.79
N GLN A 19 7.21 -12.32 7.80
CA GLN A 19 7.78 -13.22 8.80
C GLN A 19 9.30 -13.39 8.67
N LEU A 20 9.91 -12.97 7.55
CA LEU A 20 11.37 -12.99 7.38
C LEU A 20 12.08 -12.05 8.36
N THR A 21 11.40 -11.03 8.88
CA THR A 21 11.98 -10.10 9.87
C THR A 21 12.25 -10.77 11.23
N SER A 22 11.44 -11.75 11.62
CA SER A 22 11.45 -12.33 12.98
C SER A 22 11.84 -13.81 13.05
N LEU A 23 11.79 -14.54 11.93
CA LEU A 23 12.20 -15.94 11.88
C LEU A 23 13.71 -16.09 12.12
N THR A 24 14.09 -16.55 13.32
CA THR A 24 15.49 -16.71 13.72
C THR A 24 16.19 -17.88 13.02
N ASN A 25 15.44 -18.93 12.64
CA ASN A 25 15.99 -20.07 11.91
C ASN A 25 16.20 -19.73 10.42
N ARG A 26 17.46 -19.61 9.99
CA ARG A 26 17.82 -19.23 8.60
C ARG A 26 17.27 -20.19 7.54
N ALA A 27 17.28 -21.50 7.79
CA ALA A 27 16.73 -22.48 6.86
C ALA A 27 15.20 -22.31 6.67
N SER A 28 14.50 -21.89 7.72
CA SER A 28 13.06 -21.58 7.64
C SER A 28 12.81 -20.31 6.83
N ARG A 29 13.67 -19.28 6.97
CA ARG A 29 13.61 -18.07 6.13
C ARG A 29 13.84 -18.41 4.65
N GLU A 30 14.87 -19.19 4.35
CA GLU A 30 15.16 -19.65 2.99
C GLU A 30 13.97 -20.41 2.40
N LYS A 31 13.39 -21.35 3.14
CA LYS A 31 12.23 -22.13 2.70
C LYS A 31 11.01 -21.25 2.43
N LEU A 32 10.73 -20.28 3.31
CA LEU A 32 9.64 -19.34 3.14
C LEU A 32 9.84 -18.44 1.92
N PHE A 33 11.05 -17.91 1.73
CA PHE A 33 11.39 -17.07 0.60
C PHE A 33 11.30 -17.83 -0.73
N LYS A 34 11.84 -19.06 -0.80
CA LYS A 34 11.72 -19.92 -1.99
C LYS A 34 10.27 -20.24 -2.32
N ALA A 35 9.46 -20.61 -1.32
CA ALA A 35 8.02 -20.81 -1.52
C ALA A 35 7.32 -19.54 -2.05
N SER A 36 7.82 -18.36 -1.68
CA SER A 36 7.35 -17.08 -2.22
C SER A 36 7.76 -16.86 -3.69
N ILE A 37 9.03 -16.98 -4.03
CA ILE A 37 9.51 -16.68 -5.40
C ILE A 37 9.11 -17.75 -6.42
N ASP A 38 8.95 -18.99 -5.98
CA ASP A 38 8.56 -20.13 -6.82
C ASP A 38 7.03 -20.32 -6.84
N ARG A 39 6.27 -19.37 -6.25
CA ARG A 39 4.82 -19.43 -6.31
C ARG A 39 4.40 -19.46 -7.78
N THR A 40 3.46 -20.33 -8.11
CA THR A 40 2.88 -20.41 -9.46
C THR A 40 3.89 -20.69 -10.60
N SER A 41 5.04 -21.29 -10.29
CA SER A 41 6.06 -21.71 -11.29
C SER A 41 6.64 -23.10 -11.02
N GLY A 42 5.94 -23.91 -10.24
CA GLY A 42 6.42 -25.21 -9.74
C GLY A 42 6.11 -26.42 -10.62
N GLY A 43 5.54 -26.24 -11.81
CA GLY A 43 5.10 -27.32 -12.71
C GLY A 43 3.84 -28.07 -12.28
N ASP A 44 3.10 -27.56 -11.29
CA ASP A 44 1.85 -28.14 -10.81
C ASP A 44 0.61 -27.51 -11.49
N GLN A 45 -0.59 -27.85 -11.02
CA GLN A 45 -1.84 -27.29 -11.56
C GLN A 45 -2.02 -25.78 -11.35
N TYR A 46 -1.14 -25.15 -10.56
CA TYR A 46 -1.13 -23.72 -10.29
C TYR A 46 0.03 -23.00 -10.99
N ASP A 47 0.82 -23.71 -11.80
CA ASP A 47 1.85 -23.12 -12.64
C ASP A 47 1.23 -22.19 -13.69
N LEU A 48 1.71 -20.94 -13.75
CA LEU A 48 1.25 -19.89 -14.67
C LEU A 48 2.30 -19.53 -15.73
N THR A 49 3.42 -20.24 -15.80
CA THR A 49 4.55 -19.90 -16.70
C THR A 49 4.13 -19.95 -18.16
N ALA A 50 3.41 -21.01 -18.57
CA ALA A 50 2.87 -21.14 -19.93
C ALA A 50 1.83 -20.06 -20.25
N ASN A 51 0.98 -19.71 -19.28
CA ASN A 51 0.00 -18.63 -19.44
C ASN A 51 0.68 -17.26 -19.62
N ILE A 52 1.76 -16.97 -18.88
CA ILE A 52 2.52 -15.72 -19.02
C ILE A 52 3.21 -15.66 -20.39
N GLU A 53 3.78 -16.77 -20.85
CA GLU A 53 4.38 -16.86 -22.19
C GLU A 53 3.33 -16.59 -23.28
N GLU A 54 2.17 -17.24 -23.20
CA GLU A 54 1.06 -17.02 -24.12
C GLU A 54 0.58 -15.56 -24.09
N ILE A 55 0.42 -14.95 -22.90
CA ILE A 55 0.06 -13.54 -22.77
C ILE A 55 1.11 -12.64 -23.45
N ALA A 56 2.40 -12.93 -23.31
CA ALA A 56 3.45 -12.15 -23.96
C ALA A 56 3.39 -12.25 -25.48
N GLN A 57 3.19 -13.45 -26.03
CA GLN A 57 3.01 -13.70 -27.46
C GLN A 57 1.75 -13.01 -28.01
N LEU A 58 0.62 -13.12 -27.30
CA LEU A 58 -0.64 -12.46 -27.67
C LEU A 58 -0.54 -10.94 -27.61
N ARG A 59 0.20 -10.39 -26.64
CA ARG A 59 0.49 -8.95 -26.54
C ARG A 59 1.35 -8.46 -27.71
N ALA A 60 2.36 -9.22 -28.11
CA ALA A 60 3.17 -8.90 -29.29
C ALA A 60 2.32 -8.95 -30.57
N THR A 61 1.49 -9.99 -30.73
CA THR A 61 0.56 -10.13 -31.87
C THR A 61 -0.44 -8.98 -31.92
N LYS A 62 -1.04 -8.62 -30.79
CA LYS A 62 -1.97 -7.48 -30.68
C LYS A 62 -1.32 -6.16 -31.12
N ALA A 63 -0.08 -5.91 -30.69
CA ALA A 63 0.65 -4.72 -31.09
C ALA A 63 0.90 -4.69 -32.61
N ALA A 64 1.37 -5.81 -33.18
CA ALA A 64 1.62 -5.93 -34.61
C ALA A 64 0.35 -5.72 -35.46
N LEU A 65 -0.79 -6.28 -35.04
CA LEU A 65 -2.09 -6.08 -35.69
C LEU A 65 -2.53 -4.61 -35.72
N LEU A 66 -2.10 -3.82 -34.73
CA LEU A 66 -2.40 -2.39 -34.61
C LEU A 66 -1.27 -1.50 -35.17
N GLY A 67 -0.32 -2.08 -35.91
CA GLY A 67 0.79 -1.35 -36.53
C GLY A 67 1.84 -0.83 -35.55
N GLN A 68 1.88 -1.34 -34.32
CA GLN A 68 2.85 -0.95 -33.29
C GLN A 68 4.03 -1.94 -33.28
N PRO A 69 5.27 -1.47 -33.06
CA PRO A 69 6.47 -2.32 -33.13
C PRO A 69 6.56 -3.35 -31.99
N ASN A 70 5.93 -3.08 -30.85
CA ASN A 70 5.87 -3.97 -29.70
C ASN A 70 4.74 -3.53 -28.76
N TYR A 71 4.46 -4.36 -27.74
CA TYR A 71 3.38 -4.08 -26.80
C TYR A 71 3.63 -2.84 -25.94
N ALA A 72 4.88 -2.47 -25.64
CA ALA A 72 5.17 -1.27 -24.86
C ALA A 72 4.77 0.00 -25.63
N ALA A 73 5.11 0.09 -26.92
CA ALA A 73 4.69 1.20 -27.78
C ALA A 73 3.15 1.31 -27.85
N PHE A 74 2.46 0.17 -27.94
CA PHE A 74 1.00 0.13 -27.86
C PHE A 74 0.47 0.57 -26.48
N ALA A 75 1.02 0.04 -25.39
CA ALA A 75 0.52 0.28 -24.03
C ALA A 75 0.77 1.70 -23.52
N LEU A 76 1.76 2.40 -24.10
CA LEU A 76 2.13 3.77 -23.76
C LEU A 76 1.45 4.83 -24.65
N TYR A 77 0.66 4.44 -25.66
CA TYR A 77 0.10 5.40 -26.62
C TYR A 77 -0.78 6.48 -25.96
N ASP A 78 -1.50 6.10 -24.90
CA ASP A 78 -2.41 6.92 -24.08
C ASP A 78 -1.82 7.25 -22.70
N ARG A 79 -0.50 7.18 -22.57
CA ARG A 79 0.24 7.55 -21.36
C ARG A 79 0.88 8.93 -21.50
N MET A 80 1.32 9.49 -20.38
CA MET A 80 2.07 10.75 -20.38
C MET A 80 3.42 10.55 -21.08
N VAL A 81 4.13 9.47 -20.74
CA VAL A 81 5.33 9.02 -21.43
C VAL A 81 4.95 8.07 -22.56
N LYS A 82 4.98 8.57 -23.79
CA LYS A 82 4.58 7.80 -24.99
C LYS A 82 5.70 6.97 -25.61
N ASP A 83 6.96 7.26 -25.24
CA ASP A 83 8.15 6.61 -25.80
C ASP A 83 8.72 5.60 -24.79
N PRO A 84 8.67 4.29 -25.09
CA PRO A 84 9.24 3.26 -24.22
C PRO A 84 10.72 3.50 -23.87
N ALA A 85 11.51 4.05 -24.80
CA ALA A 85 12.92 4.32 -24.55
C ALA A 85 13.11 5.41 -23.49
N LYS A 86 12.26 6.44 -23.48
CA LYS A 86 12.27 7.47 -22.43
C LYS A 86 11.88 6.91 -21.07
N ALA A 87 10.87 6.04 -21.01
CA ALA A 87 10.48 5.39 -19.76
C ALA A 87 11.65 4.54 -19.20
N ILE A 88 12.33 3.77 -20.05
CA ILE A 88 13.49 2.98 -19.65
C ILE A 88 14.65 3.87 -19.19
N SER A 89 14.98 4.92 -19.95
CA SER A 89 16.06 5.87 -19.59
C SER A 89 15.78 6.51 -18.23
N PHE A 90 14.55 6.99 -18.02
CA PHE A 90 14.14 7.58 -16.74
C PHE A 90 14.36 6.60 -15.58
N MET A 91 13.94 5.33 -15.71
CA MET A 91 14.19 4.31 -14.68
C MET A 91 15.69 4.03 -14.48
N GLN A 92 16.45 3.98 -15.56
CA GLN A 92 17.89 3.72 -15.53
C GLN A 92 18.68 4.85 -14.86
N ASP A 93 18.23 6.09 -14.98
CA ASP A 93 18.88 7.25 -14.37
C ASP A 93 18.91 7.18 -12.83
N PHE A 94 17.95 6.47 -12.20
CA PHE A 94 17.95 6.22 -10.75
C PHE A 94 18.88 5.09 -10.32
N VAL A 95 19.19 4.15 -11.21
CA VAL A 95 19.90 2.90 -10.88
C VAL A 95 21.24 3.17 -10.17
N PRO A 96 22.10 4.11 -10.62
CA PRO A 96 23.36 4.38 -9.94
C PRO A 96 23.18 4.79 -8.47
N ALA A 97 22.22 5.68 -8.18
CA ALA A 97 21.97 6.18 -6.83
C ALA A 97 21.34 5.11 -5.93
N VAL A 98 20.37 4.35 -6.45
CA VAL A 98 19.71 3.25 -5.71
C VAL A 98 20.68 2.11 -5.46
N ALA A 99 21.50 1.72 -6.45
CA ALA A 99 22.51 0.67 -6.30
C ALA A 99 23.59 1.05 -5.28
N ALA A 100 24.04 2.31 -5.28
CA ALA A 100 24.98 2.79 -4.27
C ALA A 100 24.38 2.71 -2.85
N THR A 101 23.09 2.99 -2.70
CA THR A 101 22.37 2.88 -1.43
C THR A 101 22.21 1.43 -1.00
N GLN A 102 21.75 0.56 -1.90
CA GLN A 102 21.63 -0.88 -1.68
C GLN A 102 22.98 -1.50 -1.26
N GLN A 103 24.10 -1.06 -1.85
CA GLN A 103 25.41 -1.56 -1.48
C GLN A 103 25.82 -1.13 -0.06
N ARG A 104 25.56 0.13 0.32
CA ARG A 104 25.80 0.60 1.69
C ARG A 104 24.96 -0.19 2.70
N GLU A 105 23.67 -0.40 2.39
CA GLU A 105 22.77 -1.20 3.21
C GLU A 105 23.25 -2.63 3.36
N ARG A 106 23.58 -3.31 2.25
CA ARG A 106 24.16 -4.65 2.28
C ARG A 106 25.37 -4.73 3.22
N THR A 107 26.30 -3.78 3.13
CA THR A 107 27.47 -3.73 4.02
C THR A 107 27.04 -3.62 5.49
N MET A 108 26.08 -2.74 5.82
CA MET A 108 25.55 -2.64 7.19
C MET A 108 24.91 -3.95 7.67
N LEU A 109 24.20 -4.67 6.80
CA LEU A 109 23.58 -5.95 7.13
C LEU A 109 24.62 -7.06 7.36
N GLU A 110 25.67 -7.09 6.54
CA GLU A 110 26.79 -8.04 6.66
C GLU A 110 27.62 -7.77 7.92
N GLU A 111 27.87 -6.49 8.27
CA GLU A 111 28.51 -6.10 9.53
C GLU A 111 27.69 -6.52 10.76
N MET A 112 26.37 -6.32 10.71
CA MET A 112 25.46 -6.78 11.77
C MET A 112 25.52 -8.30 11.93
N ALA A 113 25.46 -9.06 10.83
CA ALA A 113 25.62 -10.52 10.88
C ALA A 113 26.97 -10.93 11.50
N ALA A 114 28.07 -10.30 11.09
CA ALA A 114 29.40 -10.57 11.61
C ALA A 114 29.52 -10.29 13.11
N SER A 115 28.88 -9.21 13.60
CA SER A 115 28.84 -8.86 15.03
C SER A 115 28.17 -9.92 15.91
N GLU A 116 27.29 -10.74 15.34
CA GLU A 116 26.62 -11.86 16.01
C GLU A 116 27.37 -13.20 15.81
N GLY A 117 28.60 -13.14 15.31
CA GLY A 117 29.41 -14.30 14.99
C GLY A 117 28.94 -15.07 13.77
N GLN A 118 28.07 -14.50 12.93
CA GLN A 118 27.63 -15.10 11.67
C GLN A 118 28.49 -14.59 10.52
N ASN A 119 29.37 -15.42 9.98
CA ASN A 119 30.12 -15.10 8.77
C ASN A 119 29.40 -15.66 7.54
N ILE A 120 28.34 -14.99 7.10
CA ILE A 120 27.52 -15.41 5.97
C ILE A 120 27.61 -14.42 4.82
N LYS A 121 27.50 -14.93 3.60
CA LYS A 121 27.11 -14.10 2.45
C LYS A 121 25.61 -13.84 2.54
N LEU A 122 25.22 -12.57 2.54
CA LEU A 122 23.81 -12.19 2.64
C LEU A 122 23.04 -12.66 1.39
N GLU A 123 21.97 -13.42 1.61
CA GLU A 123 21.03 -13.87 0.59
C GLU A 123 19.69 -13.11 0.74
N PRO A 124 18.78 -13.13 -0.27
CA PRO A 124 17.53 -12.37 -0.22
C PRO A 124 16.65 -12.62 1.01
N TRP A 125 16.68 -13.84 1.55
CA TRP A 125 15.93 -14.25 2.75
C TRP A 125 16.60 -13.82 4.07
N ASP A 126 17.81 -13.25 4.02
CA ASP A 126 18.50 -12.68 5.17
C ASP A 126 18.27 -11.17 5.30
N TRP A 127 17.91 -10.50 4.20
CA TRP A 127 17.79 -9.04 4.14
C TRP A 127 16.89 -8.47 5.23
N SER A 128 15.60 -8.85 5.26
CA SER A 128 14.63 -8.31 6.23
C SER A 128 14.99 -8.64 7.68
N TYR A 129 15.64 -9.78 7.92
CA TYR A 129 16.06 -10.18 9.26
C TYR A 129 17.17 -9.28 9.82
N TYR A 130 18.23 -9.05 9.03
CA TYR A 130 19.32 -8.18 9.46
C TYR A 130 18.98 -6.70 9.37
N ALA A 131 18.14 -6.30 8.41
CA ALA A 131 17.62 -4.94 8.33
C ALA A 131 16.88 -4.57 9.62
N GLU A 132 16.05 -5.47 10.15
CA GLU A 132 15.36 -5.25 11.42
C GLU A 132 16.33 -5.11 12.60
N LYS A 133 17.43 -5.88 12.61
CA LYS A 133 18.46 -5.76 13.66
C LYS A 133 19.22 -4.45 13.56
N VAL A 134 19.61 -4.04 12.35
CA VAL A 134 20.24 -2.73 12.12
C VAL A 134 19.29 -1.61 12.53
N ARG A 135 18.00 -1.72 12.16
CA ARG A 135 16.96 -0.76 12.54
C ARG A 135 16.87 -0.61 14.06
N LYS A 136 16.77 -1.73 14.78
CA LYS A 136 16.75 -1.74 16.26
C LYS A 136 18.02 -1.17 16.86
N ALA A 137 19.19 -1.56 16.36
CA ALA A 137 20.48 -1.12 16.90
C ALA A 137 20.77 0.37 16.66
N ARG A 138 20.29 0.93 15.54
CA ARG A 138 20.56 2.33 15.15
C ARG A 138 19.49 3.31 15.59
N TYR A 139 18.22 2.90 15.52
CA TYR A 139 17.09 3.81 15.68
C TYR A 139 16.24 3.48 16.92
N ASP A 140 16.43 2.31 17.55
CA ASP A 140 15.67 1.89 18.74
C ASP A 140 14.15 2.09 18.55
N ILE A 141 13.67 1.72 17.37
CA ILE A 141 12.24 1.68 17.03
C ILE A 141 11.80 0.23 17.12
N ASP A 142 10.83 0.00 18.00
CA ASP A 142 10.05 -1.22 18.01
C ASP A 142 8.66 -0.88 17.49
N ASP A 143 8.18 -1.58 16.45
CA ASP A 143 6.80 -1.43 16.00
C ASP A 143 5.81 -1.61 17.17
N ALA A 144 6.17 -2.40 18.19
CA ALA A 144 5.35 -2.56 19.40
C ALA A 144 5.20 -1.27 20.21
N THR A 145 6.15 -0.33 20.15
CA THR A 145 6.04 0.98 20.83
C THR A 145 5.32 2.02 19.99
N VAL A 146 5.36 1.88 18.66
CA VAL A 146 4.73 2.83 17.72
C VAL A 146 3.27 2.47 17.42
N LYS A 147 2.96 1.19 17.16
CA LYS A 147 1.61 0.70 16.82
C LYS A 147 0.50 1.18 17.74
N PRO A 148 0.69 1.27 19.08
CA PRO A 148 -0.36 1.74 19.98
C PRO A 148 -0.89 3.14 19.70
N TYR A 149 -0.15 3.97 18.94
CA TYR A 149 -0.56 5.32 18.56
C TYR A 149 -1.38 5.37 17.26
N PHE A 150 -1.43 4.29 16.48
CA PHE A 150 -2.06 4.24 15.17
C PHE A 150 -3.27 3.30 15.17
N GLU A 151 -4.31 3.68 15.91
CA GLU A 151 -5.59 2.99 15.85
C GLU A 151 -6.28 3.31 14.52
N VAL A 152 -6.64 2.27 13.73
CA VAL A 152 -7.07 2.38 12.32
C VAL A 152 -8.20 3.39 12.14
N TRP A 153 -9.19 3.38 13.02
CA TRP A 153 -10.36 4.23 12.86
C TRP A 153 -10.10 5.68 13.24
N LYS A 154 -9.28 5.92 14.27
CA LYS A 154 -8.77 7.26 14.60
C LYS A 154 -7.85 7.79 13.50
N THR A 155 -6.96 6.97 12.96
CA THR A 155 -6.13 7.37 11.82
C THR A 155 -6.99 7.80 10.63
N LEU A 156 -8.10 7.11 10.36
CA LEU A 156 -9.02 7.52 9.30
C LEU A 156 -9.75 8.84 9.64
N GLU A 157 -10.41 8.90 10.79
CA GLU A 157 -11.34 9.99 11.13
C GLU A 157 -10.61 11.25 11.62
N ASP A 158 -9.59 11.09 12.45
CA ASP A 158 -8.79 12.19 13.03
C ASP A 158 -7.52 12.47 12.22
N GLY A 159 -7.13 11.63 11.27
CA GLY A 159 -5.93 11.80 10.45
C GLY A 159 -6.27 12.14 9.01
N VAL A 160 -6.70 11.12 8.28
CA VAL A 160 -7.00 11.21 6.84
C VAL A 160 -8.10 12.24 6.56
N PHE A 161 -9.24 12.14 7.24
CA PHE A 161 -10.35 13.08 7.07
C PHE A 161 -10.05 14.46 7.63
N PHE A 162 -9.30 14.54 8.73
CA PHE A 162 -8.84 15.82 9.29
C PHE A 162 -7.95 16.57 8.31
N ALA A 163 -6.96 15.90 7.71
CA ALA A 163 -6.10 16.50 6.69
C ALA A 163 -6.92 16.99 5.49
N ALA A 164 -7.86 16.18 5.02
CA ALA A 164 -8.74 16.57 3.90
C ALA A 164 -9.66 17.74 4.24
N ASN A 165 -10.16 17.81 5.47
CA ASN A 165 -10.93 18.96 5.95
C ASN A 165 -10.05 20.22 6.02
N LYS A 166 -8.84 20.13 6.56
CA LYS A 166 -7.92 21.27 6.66
C LYS A 166 -7.52 21.82 5.30
N PHE A 167 -7.20 20.93 4.36
CA PHE A 167 -6.68 21.32 3.06
C PHE A 167 -7.80 21.68 2.07
N TYR A 168 -8.87 20.87 2.00
CA TYR A 168 -9.94 21.03 1.01
C TYR A 168 -11.26 21.52 1.59
N GLY A 169 -11.47 21.48 2.91
CA GLY A 169 -12.69 21.92 3.60
C GLY A 169 -13.87 20.96 3.57
N ILE A 170 -13.69 19.75 3.02
CA ILE A 170 -14.72 18.72 3.01
C ILE A 170 -14.92 18.11 4.41
N SER A 171 -16.10 17.57 4.67
CA SER A 171 -16.43 16.91 5.95
C SER A 171 -17.11 15.56 5.74
N PHE A 172 -17.09 14.72 6.77
CA PHE A 172 -17.50 13.32 6.68
C PHE A 172 -18.51 13.00 7.76
N LYS A 173 -19.60 12.32 7.40
CA LYS A 173 -20.59 11.81 8.34
C LYS A 173 -20.69 10.30 8.21
N ARG A 174 -20.40 9.58 9.29
CA ARG A 174 -20.53 8.13 9.35
C ARG A 174 -21.99 7.72 9.10
N ARG A 175 -22.18 6.69 8.28
CA ARG A 175 -23.45 6.07 7.93
C ARG A 175 -23.44 4.62 8.37
N THR A 176 -24.49 4.21 9.08
CA THR A 176 -24.69 2.81 9.53
C THR A 176 -25.98 2.21 8.97
N ASP A 177 -26.71 2.99 8.17
CA ASP A 177 -27.96 2.63 7.52
C ASP A 177 -27.77 2.11 6.08
N LEU A 178 -26.56 2.25 5.53
CA LEU A 178 -26.20 1.76 4.20
C LEU A 178 -25.67 0.31 4.26
N PRO A 179 -25.99 -0.54 3.27
CA PRO A 179 -25.52 -1.91 3.24
C PRO A 179 -24.00 -1.96 2.96
N THR A 180 -23.33 -2.91 3.59
CA THR A 180 -21.94 -3.26 3.31
C THR A 180 -21.84 -4.71 2.85
N TYR A 181 -20.85 -5.03 2.03
CA TYR A 181 -20.59 -6.44 1.65
C TYR A 181 -19.79 -7.19 2.73
N HIS A 182 -19.20 -6.47 3.69
CA HIS A 182 -18.49 -7.04 4.83
C HIS A 182 -18.78 -6.21 6.11
N PRO A 183 -18.98 -6.85 7.28
CA PRO A 183 -19.32 -6.15 8.52
C PRO A 183 -18.24 -5.20 9.03
N ASP A 184 -16.98 -5.44 8.66
CA ASP A 184 -15.85 -4.62 9.11
C ASP A 184 -15.72 -3.29 8.35
N MET A 185 -16.54 -3.04 7.33
CA MET A 185 -16.48 -1.79 6.58
C MET A 185 -17.08 -0.63 7.36
N ARG A 186 -16.56 0.58 7.13
CA ARG A 186 -17.25 1.83 7.50
C ARG A 186 -17.63 2.63 6.26
N VAL A 187 -18.76 3.31 6.35
CA VAL A 187 -19.33 4.11 5.26
C VAL A 187 -19.52 5.54 5.74
N TYR A 188 -19.24 6.50 4.86
CA TYR A 188 -19.33 7.92 5.14
C TYR A 188 -20.02 8.64 3.99
N THR A 189 -20.91 9.58 4.29
CA THR A 189 -21.28 10.63 3.34
C THR A 189 -20.24 11.74 3.41
N VAL A 190 -19.76 12.19 2.26
CA VAL A 190 -18.81 13.30 2.11
C VAL A 190 -19.58 14.56 1.76
N TYR A 191 -19.29 15.67 2.43
CA TYR A 191 -19.92 16.97 2.23
C TYR A 191 -18.89 18.03 1.85
N ASP A 192 -19.27 18.96 1.00
CA ASP A 192 -18.48 20.17 0.71
C ASP A 192 -18.63 21.21 1.83
N LYS A 193 -17.84 22.30 1.75
CA LYS A 193 -17.85 23.44 2.66
C LYS A 193 -19.21 24.10 2.82
N ASP A 194 -20.04 24.06 1.77
CA ASP A 194 -21.40 24.61 1.77
C ASP A 194 -22.44 23.66 2.37
N GLY A 195 -22.03 22.46 2.77
CA GLY A 195 -22.90 21.41 3.32
C GLY A 195 -23.60 20.56 2.26
N SER A 196 -23.31 20.74 0.97
CA SER A 196 -23.84 19.88 -0.09
C SER A 196 -23.17 18.51 -0.08
N GLU A 197 -23.95 17.46 -0.35
CA GLU A 197 -23.42 16.09 -0.47
C GLU A 197 -22.57 15.96 -1.74
N MET A 198 -21.35 15.47 -1.60
CA MET A 198 -20.44 15.25 -2.72
C MET A 198 -20.38 13.79 -3.15
N ALA A 199 -20.23 12.88 -2.19
CA ALA A 199 -19.93 11.48 -2.46
C ALA A 199 -20.38 10.55 -1.32
N VAL A 200 -20.35 9.24 -1.57
CA VAL A 200 -20.33 8.22 -0.53
C VAL A 200 -18.98 7.51 -0.57
N PHE A 201 -18.33 7.36 0.58
CA PHE A 201 -17.04 6.71 0.73
C PHE A 201 -17.15 5.45 1.61
N TYR A 202 -16.64 4.33 1.11
CA TYR A 202 -16.55 3.06 1.80
C TYR A 202 -15.08 2.75 2.13
N PHE A 203 -14.80 2.24 3.32
CA PHE A 203 -13.47 1.79 3.69
C PHE A 203 -13.49 0.36 4.22
N ASP A 204 -12.66 -0.50 3.63
CA ASP A 204 -12.50 -1.93 3.94
C ASP A 204 -11.03 -2.24 4.33
N PRO A 205 -10.64 -2.06 5.61
CA PRO A 205 -9.23 -2.03 5.99
C PRO A 205 -8.54 -3.39 6.11
N PHE A 206 -9.27 -4.45 6.46
CA PHE A 206 -8.63 -5.65 7.01
C PHE A 206 -8.35 -6.76 5.98
N ALA A 207 -7.24 -7.46 6.18
CA ALA A 207 -6.91 -8.67 5.45
C ALA A 207 -7.84 -9.82 5.82
N ARG A 208 -8.26 -10.59 4.82
CA ARG A 208 -9.06 -11.81 5.00
C ARG A 208 -8.86 -12.78 3.82
N PRO A 209 -9.13 -14.08 3.98
CA PRO A 209 -8.79 -15.11 2.98
C PRO A 209 -9.41 -14.92 1.59
N ASN A 210 -10.57 -14.28 1.50
CA ASN A 210 -11.28 -14.04 0.24
C ASN A 210 -11.07 -12.61 -0.31
N LYS A 211 -10.07 -11.87 0.20
CA LYS A 211 -9.68 -10.56 -0.31
C LYS A 211 -8.30 -10.68 -0.98
N GLN A 212 -8.17 -10.12 -2.18
CA GLN A 212 -6.88 -9.95 -2.84
C GLN A 212 -5.91 -9.15 -1.93
N GLY A 213 -4.62 -9.45 -1.99
CA GLY A 213 -3.59 -8.70 -1.25
C GLY A 213 -3.26 -7.36 -1.91
N GLY A 214 -2.87 -6.39 -1.09
CA GLY A 214 -2.44 -5.05 -1.50
C GLY A 214 -3.32 -3.95 -0.91
N ALA A 215 -3.37 -2.83 -1.60
CA ALA A 215 -4.31 -1.76 -1.33
C ALA A 215 -4.78 -1.21 -2.69
N TRP A 216 -6.02 -0.73 -2.74
CA TRP A 216 -6.54 -0.07 -3.93
C TRP A 216 -7.78 0.77 -3.63
N MET A 217 -8.02 1.73 -4.52
CA MET A 217 -9.24 2.52 -4.64
C MET A 217 -10.06 2.07 -5.85
N GLY A 218 -11.38 2.21 -5.77
CA GLY A 218 -12.27 2.06 -6.92
C GLY A 218 -13.59 2.79 -6.76
N ASN A 219 -14.41 2.74 -7.80
CA ASN A 219 -15.75 3.33 -7.83
C ASN A 219 -16.80 2.23 -7.92
N PHE A 220 -17.84 2.32 -7.08
CA PHE A 220 -19.13 1.67 -7.34
C PHE A 220 -19.96 2.48 -8.35
N VAL A 221 -19.86 3.80 -8.29
CA VAL A 221 -20.51 4.74 -9.21
C VAL A 221 -19.50 5.84 -9.54
N GLU A 222 -19.28 6.10 -10.82
CA GLU A 222 -18.43 7.21 -11.28
C GLU A 222 -19.20 8.53 -11.24
N GLN A 223 -18.52 9.65 -11.00
CA GLN A 223 -19.15 10.97 -11.11
C GLN A 223 -19.48 11.28 -12.57
N SER A 224 -20.66 11.85 -12.84
CA SER A 224 -21.00 12.35 -14.18
C SER A 224 -22.15 13.35 -14.19
N TYR A 225 -21.97 14.51 -14.84
CA TYR A 225 -23.10 15.41 -15.10
C TYR A 225 -24.06 14.89 -16.17
N LEU A 226 -23.60 14.08 -17.13
CA LEU A 226 -24.47 13.46 -18.14
C LEU A 226 -25.52 12.55 -17.50
N LEU A 227 -25.10 11.76 -16.51
CA LEU A 227 -25.97 10.80 -15.82
C LEU A 227 -26.64 11.40 -14.57
N GLY A 228 -26.14 12.54 -14.08
CA GLY A 228 -26.57 13.14 -12.82
C GLY A 228 -26.03 12.41 -11.59
N ASP A 229 -24.99 11.61 -11.76
CA ASP A 229 -24.43 10.74 -10.72
C ASP A 229 -23.37 11.45 -9.89
N LYS A 230 -23.45 11.24 -8.58
CA LYS A 230 -22.38 11.56 -7.63
C LYS A 230 -21.53 10.32 -7.40
N PRO A 231 -20.21 10.47 -7.18
CA PRO A 231 -19.33 9.33 -7.06
C PRO A 231 -19.61 8.54 -5.77
N VAL A 232 -19.53 7.22 -5.90
CA VAL A 232 -19.53 6.28 -4.78
C VAL A 232 -18.22 5.52 -4.83
N ILE A 233 -17.35 5.78 -3.87
CA ILE A 233 -15.94 5.37 -3.88
C ILE A 233 -15.68 4.38 -2.76
N TYR A 234 -14.77 3.44 -2.99
CA TYR A 234 -14.26 2.57 -1.94
C TYR A 234 -12.73 2.58 -1.92
N ASN A 235 -12.16 2.51 -0.72
CA ASN A 235 -10.77 2.14 -0.49
C ASN A 235 -10.72 0.80 0.25
N THR A 236 -9.72 0.00 -0.07
CA THR A 236 -9.45 -1.25 0.62
C THR A 236 -7.97 -1.41 0.87
N GLN A 237 -7.66 -2.04 2.01
CA GLN A 237 -6.32 -2.41 2.42
C GLN A 237 -6.31 -3.82 3.00
N ASN A 238 -5.13 -4.26 3.42
CA ASN A 238 -4.88 -5.55 4.03
C ASN A 238 -4.20 -5.40 5.41
N ILE A 239 -4.65 -4.47 6.24
CA ILE A 239 -4.20 -4.32 7.63
C ILE A 239 -4.53 -5.61 8.39
N THR A 240 -3.63 -6.06 9.27
CA THR A 240 -3.87 -7.27 10.08
C THR A 240 -5.10 -7.05 10.95
N PRO A 241 -6.13 -7.92 10.90
CA PRO A 241 -7.31 -7.76 11.73
C PRO A 241 -6.95 -7.88 13.22
N PRO A 242 -7.62 -7.13 14.10
CA PRO A 242 -7.40 -7.24 15.54
C PRO A 242 -7.83 -8.62 16.07
N ALA A 243 -7.21 -9.05 17.17
CA ALA A 243 -7.74 -10.16 17.94
C ALA A 243 -9.08 -9.77 18.60
N PRO A 244 -9.95 -10.73 18.96
CA PRO A 244 -11.22 -10.42 19.61
C PRO A 244 -11.03 -9.59 20.89
N GLY A 245 -11.62 -8.39 20.92
CA GLY A 245 -11.54 -7.46 22.06
C GLY A 245 -10.34 -6.50 22.04
N GLU A 246 -9.41 -6.66 21.09
CA GLU A 246 -8.23 -5.80 20.95
C GLU A 246 -8.49 -4.65 19.95
N PRO A 247 -7.79 -3.51 20.07
CA PRO A 247 -7.89 -2.41 19.11
C PRO A 247 -7.35 -2.82 17.73
N ALA A 248 -7.91 -2.24 16.67
CA ALA A 248 -7.35 -2.33 15.33
C ALA A 248 -6.16 -1.38 15.23
N LEU A 249 -4.94 -1.91 15.26
CA LEU A 249 -3.71 -1.12 15.19
C LEU A 249 -3.02 -1.29 13.83
N ALA A 250 -2.49 -0.19 13.32
CA ALA A 250 -1.78 -0.06 12.06
C ALA A 250 -0.27 0.15 12.28
N THR A 251 0.56 -0.29 11.34
CA THR A 251 1.97 0.15 11.23
C THR A 251 2.05 1.56 10.63
N ALA A 252 3.23 2.19 10.68
CA ALA A 252 3.46 3.45 9.96
C ALA A 252 3.24 3.30 8.44
N ASP A 253 3.60 2.14 7.86
CA ASP A 253 3.39 1.83 6.45
C ASP A 253 1.89 1.69 6.11
N ASP A 254 1.13 1.03 6.99
CA ASP A 254 -0.34 0.92 6.85
C ASP A 254 -0.99 2.33 6.87
N VAL A 255 -0.50 3.21 7.75
CA VAL A 255 -0.94 4.61 7.84
C VAL A 255 -0.61 5.37 6.56
N ASN A 256 0.63 5.29 6.06
CA ASN A 256 0.98 5.92 4.78
C ASN A 256 0.06 5.40 3.65
N THR A 257 -0.16 4.09 3.59
CA THR A 257 -1.05 3.45 2.62
C THR A 257 -2.50 3.95 2.74
N MET A 258 -3.00 4.22 3.96
CA MET A 258 -4.32 4.84 4.14
C MET A 258 -4.40 6.22 3.46
N PHE A 259 -3.36 7.04 3.59
CA PHE A 259 -3.28 8.35 2.93
C PHE A 259 -3.11 8.20 1.41
N HIS A 260 -2.30 7.25 0.95
CA HIS A 260 -2.12 6.95 -0.48
C HIS A 260 -3.47 6.66 -1.16
N GLU A 261 -4.20 5.65 -0.67
CA GLU A 261 -5.49 5.26 -1.24
C GLU A 261 -6.50 6.40 -1.11
N PHE A 262 -6.43 7.19 -0.04
CA PHE A 262 -7.33 8.32 0.11
C PHE A 262 -7.01 9.46 -0.86
N GLY A 263 -5.78 9.59 -1.36
CA GLY A 263 -5.47 10.52 -2.45
C GLY A 263 -6.16 10.12 -3.76
N HIS A 264 -6.24 8.82 -4.07
CA HIS A 264 -7.10 8.35 -5.17
C HIS A 264 -8.59 8.63 -4.88
N ALA A 265 -9.05 8.41 -3.65
CA ALA A 265 -10.42 8.71 -3.27
C ALA A 265 -10.74 10.21 -3.47
N LEU A 266 -9.86 11.12 -3.03
CA LEU A 266 -10.00 12.55 -3.24
C LEU A 266 -10.04 12.91 -4.73
N HIS A 267 -9.20 12.28 -5.55
CA HIS A 267 -9.21 12.47 -7.01
C HIS A 267 -10.56 12.10 -7.63
N GLY A 268 -11.22 11.05 -7.13
CA GLY A 268 -12.60 10.68 -7.51
C GLY A 268 -13.69 11.57 -6.89
N ILE A 269 -13.58 11.93 -5.61
CA ILE A 269 -14.57 12.73 -4.86
C ILE A 269 -14.71 14.11 -5.50
N PHE A 270 -13.60 14.73 -5.89
CA PHE A 270 -13.58 16.05 -6.52
C PHE A 270 -13.82 16.03 -8.04
N ALA A 271 -14.15 14.88 -8.60
CA ALA A 271 -14.51 14.78 -10.01
C ALA A 271 -15.70 15.69 -10.34
N SER A 272 -15.61 16.36 -11.48
CA SER A 272 -16.53 17.42 -11.91
C SER A 272 -16.59 17.44 -13.45
N GLN A 273 -16.90 16.29 -14.02
CA GLN A 273 -16.84 16.07 -15.46
C GLN A 273 -18.22 15.76 -16.06
N GLN A 274 -18.39 16.12 -17.34
CA GLN A 274 -19.61 15.80 -18.09
C GLN A 274 -19.75 14.29 -18.29
N TYR A 275 -18.67 13.63 -18.71
CA TYR A 275 -18.68 12.23 -19.14
C TYR A 275 -17.95 11.33 -18.13
N PRO A 276 -18.52 10.16 -17.79
CA PRO A 276 -17.91 9.22 -16.84
C PRO A 276 -16.51 8.77 -17.30
N SER A 277 -16.33 8.54 -18.60
CA SER A 277 -15.05 8.13 -19.18
C SER A 277 -13.88 9.11 -19.01
N LEU A 278 -14.14 10.35 -18.58
CA LEU A 278 -13.13 11.38 -18.31
C LEU A 278 -13.10 11.78 -16.83
N SER A 279 -13.89 11.11 -16.00
CA SER A 279 -14.18 11.50 -14.62
C SER A 279 -13.17 10.93 -13.63
N GLY A 280 -12.81 11.73 -12.63
CA GLY A 280 -11.97 11.30 -11.51
C GLY A 280 -10.67 10.61 -11.93
N THR A 281 -10.48 9.37 -11.48
CA THR A 281 -9.25 8.61 -11.72
C THR A 281 -9.11 8.04 -13.13
N ASN A 282 -10.04 8.29 -14.05
CA ASN A 282 -9.97 7.93 -15.48
C ASN A 282 -8.93 8.79 -16.24
N THR A 283 -7.67 8.66 -15.84
CA THR A 283 -6.50 9.39 -16.34
C THR A 283 -5.43 8.42 -16.84
N ALA A 284 -4.33 8.95 -17.38
CA ALA A 284 -3.18 8.13 -17.74
C ALA A 284 -2.59 7.44 -16.50
N ARG A 285 -2.20 6.16 -16.61
CA ARG A 285 -1.67 5.39 -15.47
C ARG A 285 -0.41 5.99 -14.84
N ASP A 286 0.42 6.64 -15.64
CA ASP A 286 1.62 7.36 -15.19
C ASP A 286 1.32 8.79 -14.68
N PHE A 287 0.03 9.12 -14.50
CA PHE A 287 -0.45 10.30 -13.79
C PHE A 287 -1.30 9.92 -12.57
N VAL A 288 -2.07 8.83 -12.63
CA VAL A 288 -3.07 8.49 -11.59
C VAL A 288 -2.46 8.33 -10.19
N GLU A 289 -1.18 7.95 -10.12
CA GLU A 289 -0.41 7.80 -8.88
C GLU A 289 0.05 9.15 -8.26
N PHE A 290 0.01 10.24 -9.03
CA PHE A 290 0.43 11.54 -8.49
C PHE A 290 -0.47 12.01 -7.34
N PRO A 291 -1.82 12.04 -7.47
CA PRO A 291 -2.68 12.45 -6.35
C PRO A 291 -2.59 11.53 -5.12
N SER A 292 -2.39 10.22 -5.30
CA SER A 292 -2.21 9.28 -4.19
C SER A 292 -0.90 9.58 -3.44
N GLN A 293 0.22 9.62 -4.15
CA GLN A 293 1.54 9.91 -3.56
C GLN A 293 1.65 11.33 -3.00
N PHE A 294 0.97 12.30 -3.61
CA PHE A 294 0.90 13.65 -3.05
C PHE A 294 0.24 13.65 -1.67
N ASN A 295 -0.85 12.89 -1.50
CA ASN A 295 -1.61 12.85 -0.25
C ASN A 295 -0.85 12.16 0.89
N GLU A 296 0.08 11.25 0.58
CA GLU A 296 0.97 10.62 1.59
C GLU A 296 1.77 11.65 2.40
N ASN A 297 2.14 12.79 1.80
CA ASN A 297 2.89 13.85 2.47
C ASN A 297 2.17 14.40 3.70
N PHE A 298 0.83 14.26 3.79
CA PHE A 298 0.06 14.72 4.94
C PHE A 298 0.12 13.77 6.14
N ALA A 299 0.46 12.48 5.95
CA ALA A 299 0.37 11.46 6.99
C ALA A 299 1.21 11.80 8.24
N PHE A 300 2.39 12.37 8.04
CA PHE A 300 3.36 12.67 9.08
C PHE A 300 3.61 14.17 9.28
N LEU A 301 2.80 15.04 8.64
CA LEU A 301 2.86 16.47 8.97
C LEU A 301 2.56 16.67 10.47
N PRO A 302 3.36 17.43 11.22
CA PRO A 302 3.18 17.56 12.67
C PRO A 302 1.76 17.97 13.10
N GLU A 303 1.09 18.86 12.37
CA GLU A 303 -0.29 19.25 12.68
C GLU A 303 -1.28 18.07 12.53
N VAL A 304 -1.13 17.27 11.48
CA VAL A 304 -2.01 16.11 11.20
C VAL A 304 -1.66 14.96 12.14
N LEU A 305 -0.39 14.59 12.22
CA LEU A 305 0.12 13.50 13.05
C LEU A 305 -0.28 13.68 14.51
N ASN A 306 -0.08 14.88 15.07
CA ASN A 306 -0.45 15.15 16.46
C ASN A 306 -1.97 15.07 16.70
N ASN A 307 -2.81 15.15 15.68
CA ASN A 307 -4.25 15.04 15.82
C ASN A 307 -4.69 13.58 16.01
N TYR A 308 -4.18 12.65 15.18
CA TYR A 308 -4.64 11.25 15.20
C TYR A 308 -3.73 10.29 15.96
N ALA A 309 -2.43 10.57 16.06
CA ALA A 309 -1.47 9.65 16.67
C ALA A 309 -1.56 9.69 18.20
N LYS A 310 -2.64 9.09 18.72
CA LYS A 310 -2.97 9.04 20.14
C LYS A 310 -2.89 7.60 20.63
N HIS A 311 -2.19 7.37 21.74
CA HIS A 311 -2.11 6.05 22.35
C HIS A 311 -3.51 5.54 22.65
N TYR A 312 -3.86 4.34 22.15
CA TYR A 312 -5.24 3.85 22.20
C TYR A 312 -5.79 3.70 23.64
N GLN A 313 -4.92 3.45 24.63
CA GLN A 313 -5.33 3.33 26.04
C GLN A 313 -5.29 4.64 26.82
N THR A 314 -4.27 5.48 26.59
CA THR A 314 -3.99 6.64 27.46
C THR A 314 -4.48 7.95 26.84
N GLY A 315 -4.68 7.98 25.52
CA GLY A 315 -5.01 9.19 24.76
C GLY A 315 -3.85 10.15 24.57
N GLU A 316 -2.65 9.82 25.08
CA GLU A 316 -1.46 10.65 24.95
C GLU A 316 -1.00 10.73 23.48
N THR A 317 -0.57 11.91 23.05
CA THR A 317 0.01 12.12 21.73
C THR A 317 1.33 11.36 21.60
N ILE A 318 1.63 10.87 20.39
CA ILE A 318 2.91 10.27 20.08
C ILE A 318 4.08 11.21 20.47
N PRO A 319 5.06 10.73 21.25
CA PRO A 319 6.23 11.52 21.60
C PRO A 319 7.05 11.93 20.37
N ALA A 320 7.55 13.17 20.36
CA ALA A 320 8.37 13.68 19.26
C ALA A 320 9.61 12.81 18.97
N GLU A 321 10.17 12.16 19.99
CA GLU A 321 11.29 11.23 19.82
C GLU A 321 10.90 10.02 18.96
N LEU A 322 9.71 9.44 19.17
CA LEU A 322 9.24 8.32 18.32
C LEU A 322 8.99 8.79 16.89
N VAL A 323 8.48 10.01 16.70
CA VAL A 323 8.29 10.60 15.36
C VAL A 323 9.61 10.76 14.62
N GLN A 324 10.61 11.36 15.26
CA GLN A 324 11.94 11.53 14.67
C GLN A 324 12.59 10.19 14.31
N LYS A 325 12.39 9.18 15.15
CA LYS A 325 12.86 7.84 14.85
C LYS A 325 12.14 7.28 13.61
N ILE A 326 10.81 7.38 13.51
CA ILE A 326 10.03 6.95 12.32
C ILE A 326 10.53 7.63 11.04
N GLU A 327 10.79 8.94 11.08
CA GLU A 327 11.29 9.70 9.93
C GLU A 327 12.73 9.34 9.51
N ALA A 328 13.53 8.80 10.44
CA ALA A 328 14.93 8.46 10.21
C ALA A 328 15.16 7.01 9.74
N ALA A 329 14.15 6.13 9.90
CA ALA A 329 14.20 4.70 9.60
C ALA A 329 13.83 4.40 8.15
#